data_AF-A0A9W9SJV9-F1
#
_entry.id   AF-A0A9W9SJV9-F1
#
_cell.length_a   1.000
_cell.length_b   1.000
_cell.length_c   1.000
_cell.angle_alpha   90.00
_cell.angle_beta   90.00
_cell.angle_gamma   90.00
#
_symmetry.space_group_name_H-M   'P 1'
#
loop_
_entity.id
_entity.type
_entity.pdbx_description
1 polymer ?
#
loop_
_entity_poly.entity_id
_entity_poly.type
_entity_poly.pdbx_seq_one_letter_code
_entity_poly.pdbx_strand_id
1 'polypeptide(L)'
;MARIDPALQDFLSPLKIDHGRLYRLSYRLSLTYRELAASSSEQFFPTATTRLPTGQETGRYLAVYLGLYYLRVAFIDLLGEEQIGKHSHVRRTLEKAWPIEDRLRRDQPDSLFSWIGDCIAEVIHDDLANSKDETPSELAMGISFCFPIKQNSVNEAILMPTGKGFALGTSLNLHQALLDGYECHTRRSAEDDPAEMPAKRQKKYCLPKLKISVMTNDTISTLASLAYSIRALPNTRVVMGLLVGAGCNSAVPMKLTDLQESKIRHIREKDPDAVESVVSTEWTLRGATGPLQEFDVVTKWDTELDTHSNLPGFQPLEYMVGGRYIGELVRIISYDWFKNIKAVPRSAMPVKLITEYALTTNFLSLSVASSYSDEKLAEDLMREMPPPESSDWAWTAEYAGHIRAIAAAVQDRSAALIAAATVGLLACIREIELQDKDHPESIAKNSNGSQQVSTENRKIPDFGSSTPGWLKGPEELVVAVNGGVIQHYPHYKETVQRYVDRLVISAGPQSEGKSIFLREASDGGIIGVGVLAGTVAGDIDGIIGSTFERETEAEADANVKELAGSEQ
;
A
#
# COMPACT_ATOMS: atom_id res chain seq x y z
N MET A 1 -3.46 -4.49 -35.42
CA MET A 1 -2.67 -5.39 -34.57
C MET A 1 -1.97 -6.39 -35.47
N ALA A 2 -0.64 -6.33 -35.54
CA ALA A 2 0.14 -7.41 -36.15
C ALA A 2 -0.16 -8.72 -35.40
N ARG A 3 -0.23 -9.85 -36.12
CA ARG A 3 -0.34 -11.16 -35.46
C ARG A 3 0.94 -11.37 -34.66
N ILE A 4 0.81 -11.55 -33.35
CA ILE A 4 1.93 -11.86 -32.46
C ILE A 4 2.59 -13.15 -32.98
N ASP A 5 3.92 -13.16 -33.06
CA ASP A 5 4.73 -14.31 -33.45
C ASP A 5 4.30 -15.55 -32.61
N PRO A 6 3.80 -16.64 -33.24
CA PRO A 6 3.39 -17.84 -32.51
C PRO A 6 4.51 -18.43 -31.64
N ALA A 7 5.76 -18.35 -32.09
CA ALA A 7 6.90 -18.81 -31.31
C ALA A 7 7.08 -17.97 -30.03
N LEU A 8 6.79 -16.66 -30.10
CA LEU A 8 6.81 -15.79 -28.93
C LEU A 8 5.66 -16.11 -27.98
N GLN A 9 4.48 -16.45 -28.49
CA GLN A 9 3.34 -16.84 -27.66
C GLN A 9 3.61 -18.12 -26.86
N ASP A 10 4.23 -19.12 -27.49
CA ASP A 10 4.63 -20.36 -26.84
C ASP A 10 5.76 -20.11 -25.84
N PHE A 11 6.75 -19.28 -26.20
CA PHE A 11 7.84 -18.88 -25.32
C PHE A 11 7.33 -18.20 -24.05
N LEU A 12 6.35 -17.30 -24.16
CA LEU A 12 5.75 -16.58 -23.03
C LEU A 12 4.65 -17.37 -22.29
N SER A 13 4.33 -18.60 -22.72
CA SER A 13 3.31 -19.42 -22.06
C SER A 13 3.52 -19.62 -20.55
N PRO A 14 4.74 -19.70 -20.00
CA PRO A 14 4.94 -19.83 -18.55
C PRO A 14 4.46 -18.61 -17.74
N LEU A 15 4.32 -17.43 -18.36
CA LEU A 15 3.79 -16.23 -17.69
C LEU A 15 2.26 -16.24 -17.58
N LYS A 16 1.57 -17.05 -18.37
CA LYS A 16 0.11 -17.09 -18.41
C LYS A 16 -0.42 -17.85 -17.20
N ILE A 17 -1.29 -17.20 -16.43
CA ILE A 17 -2.01 -17.82 -15.33
C ILE A 17 -3.46 -17.95 -15.74
N ASP A 18 -3.97 -19.17 -15.87
CA ASP A 18 -5.37 -19.38 -16.17
C ASP A 18 -6.27 -18.93 -15.00
N HIS A 19 -7.50 -18.57 -15.33
CA HIS A 19 -8.45 -18.02 -14.37
C HIS A 19 -8.74 -18.96 -13.19
N GLY A 20 -8.83 -20.27 -13.43
CA GLY A 20 -9.12 -21.26 -12.38
C GLY A 20 -7.95 -21.44 -11.42
N ARG A 21 -6.72 -21.42 -11.93
CA ARG A 21 -5.49 -21.40 -11.12
C ARG A 21 -5.34 -20.10 -10.34
N LEU A 22 -5.67 -18.95 -10.94
CA LEU A 22 -5.65 -17.66 -10.24
C LEU A 22 -6.64 -17.61 -9.07
N TYR A 23 -7.84 -18.18 -9.26
CA TYR A 23 -8.83 -18.29 -8.19
C TYR A 23 -8.35 -19.19 -7.04
N ARG A 24 -7.80 -20.37 -7.34
CA ARG A 24 -7.24 -21.27 -6.33
C ARG A 24 -6.05 -20.66 -5.59
N LEU A 25 -5.19 -19.92 -6.30
CA LEU A 25 -4.13 -19.14 -5.69
C LEU A 25 -4.69 -18.13 -4.69
N SER A 26 -5.72 -17.36 -5.06
CA SER A 26 -6.36 -16.39 -4.17
C SER A 26 -6.95 -17.03 -2.92
N TYR A 27 -7.65 -18.16 -3.07
CA TYR A 27 -8.17 -18.94 -1.94
C TYR A 27 -7.04 -19.44 -1.04
N ARG A 28 -5.97 -20.01 -1.61
CA ARG A 28 -4.83 -20.50 -0.83
C ARG A 28 -4.10 -19.38 -0.09
N LEU A 29 -3.89 -18.23 -0.73
CA LEU A 29 -3.33 -17.04 -0.09
C LEU A 29 -4.17 -16.60 1.12
N SER A 30 -5.50 -16.66 1.02
CA SER A 30 -6.39 -16.32 2.16
C SER A 30 -6.15 -17.21 3.39
N LEU A 31 -5.87 -18.51 3.18
CA LEU A 31 -5.58 -19.45 4.26
C LEU A 31 -4.18 -19.19 4.85
N THR A 32 -3.18 -19.02 3.99
CA THR A 32 -1.82 -18.68 4.41
C THR A 32 -1.78 -17.39 5.22
N TYR A 33 -2.46 -16.34 4.76
CA TYR A 33 -2.51 -15.06 5.47
C TYR A 33 -3.18 -15.17 6.84
N ARG A 34 -4.25 -15.97 6.95
CA ARG A 34 -4.92 -16.22 8.24
C ARG A 34 -3.99 -16.96 9.22
N GLU A 35 -3.25 -17.96 8.74
CA GLU A 35 -2.27 -18.67 9.55
C GLU A 35 -1.14 -17.75 10.02
N LEU A 36 -0.62 -16.89 9.14
CA LEU A 36 0.45 -15.95 9.48
C LEU A 36 0.00 -14.88 10.46
N ALA A 37 -1.22 -14.35 10.31
CA ALA A 37 -1.83 -13.42 11.25
C ALA A 37 -1.90 -14.01 12.67
N ALA A 38 -2.33 -15.28 12.76
CA ALA A 38 -2.53 -15.99 14.03
C ALA A 38 -1.24 -16.52 14.68
N SER A 39 -0.16 -16.76 13.91
CA SER A 39 0.99 -17.52 14.41
C SER A 39 2.40 -16.97 14.11
N SER A 40 2.60 -16.18 13.04
CA SER A 40 3.95 -15.75 12.62
C SER A 40 4.42 -14.52 13.40
N SER A 41 5.66 -14.49 13.90
CA SER A 41 6.25 -13.26 14.46
C SER A 41 6.85 -12.31 13.42
N GLU A 42 6.90 -12.71 12.15
CA GLU A 42 7.71 -12.07 11.10
C GLU A 42 6.87 -11.44 9.97
N GLN A 43 5.54 -11.47 10.06
CA GLN A 43 4.60 -10.83 9.13
C GLN A 43 3.32 -10.42 9.86
N PHE A 44 2.43 -9.67 9.19
CA PHE A 44 1.17 -9.21 9.74
C PHE A 44 1.39 -8.49 11.09
N PHE A 45 2.02 -7.33 11.01
CA PHE A 45 2.41 -6.48 12.13
C PHE A 45 1.25 -5.54 12.49
N PRO A 46 0.55 -5.79 13.62
CA PRO A 46 -0.46 -4.87 14.12
C PRO A 46 0.21 -3.58 14.54
N THR A 47 -0.49 -2.48 14.34
CA THR A 47 -0.02 -1.15 14.73
C THR A 47 -0.85 -0.61 15.89
N ALA A 48 -0.36 0.45 16.51
CA ALA A 48 -1.11 1.14 17.56
C ALA A 48 -2.33 1.94 17.01
N THR A 49 -2.61 1.87 15.71
CA THR A 49 -3.81 2.48 15.09
C THR A 49 -5.01 1.53 15.24
N THR A 50 -5.84 1.75 16.26
CA THR A 50 -7.02 0.93 16.57
C THR A 50 -8.32 1.43 15.95
N ARG A 51 -8.30 2.63 15.34
CA ARG A 51 -9.44 3.26 14.68
C ARG A 51 -8.98 3.96 13.40
N LEU A 52 -9.81 3.89 12.36
CA LEU A 52 -9.66 4.70 11.15
C LEU A 52 -10.19 6.12 11.38
N PRO A 53 -9.70 7.11 10.61
CA PRO A 53 -10.17 8.49 10.72
C PRO A 53 -11.66 8.62 10.44
N THR A 54 -12.28 9.59 11.11
CA THR A 54 -13.73 9.82 11.13
C THR A 54 -14.19 10.87 10.12
N GLY A 55 -13.28 11.63 9.51
CA GLY A 55 -13.65 12.78 8.67
C GLY A 55 -13.94 14.05 9.48
N GLN A 56 -14.01 13.94 10.81
CA GLN A 56 -14.29 15.05 11.74
C GLN A 56 -13.01 15.67 12.31
N GLU A 57 -11.86 15.08 12.02
CA GLU A 57 -10.59 15.61 12.48
C GLU A 57 -10.39 17.05 11.98
N THR A 58 -9.93 17.91 12.87
CA THR A 58 -9.64 19.32 12.57
C THR A 58 -8.23 19.67 13.04
N GLY A 59 -7.62 20.67 12.43
CA GLY A 59 -6.34 21.22 12.88
C GLY A 59 -5.29 21.26 11.78
N ARG A 60 -4.09 21.71 12.12
CA ARG A 60 -2.98 21.87 11.17
C ARG A 60 -1.79 21.05 11.62
N TYR A 61 -1.30 20.20 10.74
CA TYR A 61 -0.26 19.22 11.05
C TYR A 61 0.85 19.23 10.00
N LEU A 62 2.09 19.09 10.44
CA LEU A 62 3.21 18.85 9.53
C LEU A 62 3.21 17.37 9.13
N ALA A 63 3.07 17.10 7.85
CA ALA A 63 3.16 15.77 7.28
C ALA A 63 4.52 15.58 6.59
N VAL A 64 5.13 14.43 6.82
CA VAL A 64 6.37 14.02 6.16
C VAL A 64 6.18 12.66 5.53
N TYR A 65 6.56 12.51 4.26
CA TYR A 65 6.52 11.25 3.54
C TYR A 65 7.90 10.93 2.99
N LEU A 66 8.51 9.86 3.51
CA LEU A 66 9.79 9.34 3.04
C LEU A 66 9.54 8.14 2.11
N GLY A 67 9.57 8.44 0.80
CA GLY A 67 9.54 7.43 -0.26
C GLY A 67 10.91 6.80 -0.53
N LEU A 68 10.97 5.91 -1.52
CA LEU A 68 12.24 5.28 -1.94
C LEU A 68 13.13 6.17 -2.82
N TYR A 69 12.55 7.23 -3.39
CA TYR A 69 13.22 8.15 -4.32
C TYR A 69 12.97 9.62 -4.02
N TYR A 70 11.97 9.95 -3.19
CA TYR A 70 11.61 11.34 -2.89
C TYR A 70 11.22 11.47 -1.41
N LEU A 71 11.62 12.58 -0.81
CA LEU A 71 11.08 13.10 0.44
C LEU A 71 10.06 14.18 0.11
N ARG A 72 8.90 14.15 0.76
CA ARG A 72 7.90 15.22 0.69
C ARG A 72 7.58 15.72 2.09
N VAL A 73 7.47 17.01 2.24
CA VAL A 73 7.11 17.67 3.50
C VAL A 73 6.01 18.68 3.19
N ALA A 74 4.90 18.61 3.92
CA ALA A 74 3.77 19.49 3.69
C ALA A 74 3.04 19.87 4.99
N PHE A 75 2.43 21.06 5.01
CA PHE A 75 1.42 21.40 6.00
C PHE A 75 0.04 20.95 5.51
N ILE A 76 -0.63 20.14 6.34
CA ILE A 76 -1.94 19.56 6.09
C ILE A 76 -2.93 20.16 7.08
N ASP A 77 -3.90 20.91 6.57
CA ASP A 77 -5.02 21.42 7.34
C ASP A 77 -6.21 20.49 7.17
N LEU A 78 -6.71 19.96 8.28
CA LEU A 78 -7.94 19.17 8.37
C LEU A 78 -9.09 20.12 8.75
N LEU A 79 -10.15 20.10 7.94
CA LEU A 79 -11.25 21.06 8.03
C LEU A 79 -12.51 20.47 8.70
N GLY A 80 -12.50 19.18 9.05
CA GLY A 80 -13.69 18.47 9.54
C GLY A 80 -14.86 18.46 8.55
N GLU A 81 -16.08 18.34 9.07
CA GLU A 81 -17.33 18.28 8.30
C GLU A 81 -17.97 19.68 8.05
N GLU A 82 -17.21 20.78 8.11
CA GLU A 82 -17.81 22.09 7.77
C GLU A 82 -18.33 22.12 6.31
N GLN A 83 -19.64 22.35 6.20
CA GLN A 83 -20.49 22.32 5.01
C GLN A 83 -20.10 23.35 3.93
N ILE A 84 -19.09 23.07 3.10
CA ILE A 84 -18.89 23.83 1.85
C ILE A 84 -18.50 22.92 0.68
N GLY A 85 -19.52 22.30 0.07
CA GLY A 85 -19.46 21.81 -1.31
C GLY A 85 -18.53 20.62 -1.58
N LYS A 86 -18.47 20.20 -2.84
CA LYS A 86 -17.74 19.01 -3.35
C LYS A 86 -16.19 19.12 -3.27
N HIS A 87 -15.64 19.90 -2.34
CA HIS A 87 -14.20 20.15 -2.24
C HIS A 87 -13.58 19.42 -1.04
N SER A 88 -12.33 18.98 -1.23
CA SER A 88 -11.54 18.16 -0.30
C SER A 88 -11.60 18.64 1.16
N HIS A 89 -11.94 17.73 2.09
CA HIS A 89 -11.89 17.90 3.55
C HIS A 89 -10.47 18.15 4.11
N VAL A 90 -9.48 18.18 3.22
CA VAL A 90 -8.06 18.43 3.49
C VAL A 90 -7.56 19.56 2.61
N ARG A 91 -6.90 20.55 3.20
CA ARG A 91 -6.18 21.62 2.48
C ARG A 91 -4.68 21.47 2.70
N ARG A 92 -3.90 21.54 1.61
CA ARG A 92 -2.43 21.57 1.66
C ARG A 92 -1.97 23.00 1.48
N THR A 93 -1.29 23.58 2.48
CA THR A 93 -0.96 25.01 2.49
C THR A 93 0.46 25.32 2.02
N LEU A 94 1.41 24.44 2.32
CA LEU A 94 2.79 24.54 1.85
C LEU A 94 3.32 23.13 1.65
N GLU A 95 3.95 22.86 0.50
CA GLU A 95 4.53 21.57 0.19
C GLU A 95 5.85 21.75 -0.57
N LYS A 96 6.84 20.94 -0.19
CA LYS A 96 8.11 20.80 -0.92
C LYS A 96 8.48 19.33 -1.07
N ALA A 97 9.18 19.02 -2.16
CA ALA A 97 9.62 17.68 -2.50
C ALA A 97 11.07 17.69 -2.97
N TRP A 98 11.85 16.71 -2.52
CA TRP A 98 13.26 16.57 -2.89
C TRP A 98 13.56 15.15 -3.36
N PRO A 99 14.29 14.96 -4.47
CA PRO A 99 14.81 13.66 -4.85
C PRO A 99 15.85 13.18 -3.82
N ILE A 100 15.76 11.91 -3.44
CA ILE A 100 16.73 11.26 -2.56
C ILE A 100 17.90 10.82 -3.43
N GLU A 101 19.04 11.49 -3.26
CA GLU A 101 20.26 11.12 -3.97
C GLU A 101 20.74 9.72 -3.59
N ASP A 102 21.31 9.02 -4.55
CA ASP A 102 21.89 7.68 -4.40
C ASP A 102 22.85 7.54 -3.22
N ARG A 103 23.66 8.57 -2.95
CA ARG A 103 24.59 8.58 -1.82
C ARG A 103 23.83 8.50 -0.49
N LEU A 104 22.74 9.27 -0.32
CA LEU A 104 21.95 9.29 0.92
C LEU A 104 21.29 7.94 1.21
N ARG A 105 21.07 7.11 0.18
CA ARG A 105 20.56 5.75 0.35
C ARG A 105 21.65 4.76 0.75
N ARG A 106 22.91 5.01 0.38
CA ARG A 106 24.05 4.10 0.58
C ARG A 106 24.97 4.49 1.74
N ASP A 107 24.93 5.75 2.16
CA ASP A 107 25.74 6.32 3.24
C ASP A 107 25.18 5.92 4.62
N GLN A 108 25.87 6.36 5.69
CA GLN A 108 25.44 6.11 7.06
C GLN A 108 24.09 6.76 7.39
N PRO A 109 23.25 6.15 8.26
CA PRO A 109 21.93 6.67 8.60
C PRO A 109 21.92 8.14 9.00
N ASP A 110 22.89 8.60 9.79
CA ASP A 110 22.98 9.98 10.28
C ASP A 110 22.99 11.01 9.14
N SER A 111 23.61 10.68 8.01
CA SER A 111 23.64 11.58 6.84
C SER A 111 22.26 11.71 6.19
N LEU A 112 21.49 10.61 6.13
CA LEU A 112 20.12 10.64 5.63
C LEU A 112 19.21 11.44 6.56
N PHE A 113 19.27 11.19 7.87
CA PHE A 113 18.38 11.86 8.82
C PHE A 113 18.74 13.33 9.05
N SER A 114 20.03 13.71 8.99
CA SER A 114 20.43 15.11 8.96
C SER A 114 19.86 15.83 7.72
N TRP A 115 19.91 15.19 6.54
CA TRP A 115 19.30 15.76 5.33
C TRP A 115 17.77 15.85 5.42
N ILE A 116 17.11 14.87 6.03
CA ILE A 116 15.66 14.95 6.31
C ILE A 116 15.36 16.12 7.25
N GLY A 117 16.16 16.30 8.31
CA GLY A 117 16.08 17.42 9.24
C GLY A 117 16.20 18.77 8.54
N ASP A 118 17.21 18.94 7.67
CA ASP A 118 17.41 20.14 6.85
C ASP A 118 16.17 20.46 5.99
N CYS A 119 15.60 19.44 5.32
CA CYS A 119 14.42 19.61 4.47
C CYS A 119 13.16 20.00 5.26
N ILE A 120 12.94 19.37 6.42
CA ILE A 120 11.83 19.70 7.33
C ILE A 120 11.98 21.15 7.81
N ALA A 121 13.18 21.52 8.24
CA ALA A 121 13.48 22.85 8.74
C ALA A 121 13.25 23.92 7.66
N GLU A 122 13.56 23.62 6.39
CA GLU A 122 13.27 24.51 5.27
C GLU A 122 11.77 24.80 5.09
N VAL A 123 10.89 23.79 5.26
CA VAL A 123 9.44 24.01 5.17
C VAL A 123 8.91 24.80 6.34
N ILE A 124 9.33 24.47 7.56
CA ILE A 124 8.89 25.15 8.77
C ILE A 124 9.33 26.62 8.75
N HIS A 125 10.58 26.88 8.34
CA HIS A 125 11.10 28.24 8.22
C HIS A 125 10.27 29.07 7.23
N ASP A 126 9.98 28.53 6.05
CA ASP A 126 9.20 29.23 5.03
C ASP A 126 7.76 29.49 5.47
N ASP A 127 7.14 28.58 6.22
CA ASP A 127 5.81 28.80 6.80
C ASP A 127 5.82 29.93 7.83
N LEU A 128 6.77 29.90 8.77
CA LEU A 128 6.90 30.92 9.82
C LEU A 128 7.29 32.29 9.27
N ALA A 129 8.06 32.35 8.18
CA ALA A 129 8.42 33.62 7.53
C ALA A 129 7.22 34.29 6.85
N ASN A 130 6.21 33.51 6.45
CA ASN A 130 5.00 33.99 5.78
C ASN A 130 3.79 34.11 6.72
N SER A 131 3.85 33.49 7.90
CA SER A 131 2.81 33.58 8.91
C SER A 131 2.98 34.83 9.79
N LYS A 132 1.85 35.41 10.22
CA LYS A 132 1.80 36.47 11.24
C LYS A 132 1.49 35.93 12.63
N ASP A 133 1.29 34.61 12.73
CA ASP A 133 0.89 33.96 13.97
C ASP A 133 2.09 33.78 14.91
N GLU A 134 1.81 33.64 16.20
CA GLU A 134 2.83 33.36 17.20
C GLU A 134 3.47 31.99 16.91
N THR A 135 4.80 31.96 16.92
CA THR A 135 5.54 30.72 16.65
C THR A 135 5.31 29.72 17.79
N PRO A 136 4.75 28.53 17.51
CA PRO A 136 4.48 27.56 18.57
C PRO A 136 5.78 27.03 19.18
N SER A 137 5.74 26.59 20.44
CA SER A 137 6.91 25.96 21.08
C SER A 137 7.21 24.57 20.50
N GLU A 138 6.16 23.84 20.11
CA GLU A 138 6.22 22.52 19.50
C GLU A 138 5.28 22.44 18.29
N LEU A 139 5.71 21.72 17.25
CA LEU A 139 4.93 21.47 16.06
C LEU A 139 4.52 20.00 15.97
N ALA A 140 3.21 19.74 15.99
CA ALA A 140 2.68 18.39 15.83
C ALA A 140 2.90 17.89 14.39
N MET A 141 3.44 16.69 14.27
CA MET A 141 3.76 16.10 12.97
C MET A 141 3.45 14.62 12.88
N GLY A 142 3.24 14.16 11.65
CA GLY A 142 3.19 12.75 11.30
C GLY A 142 4.22 12.42 10.23
N ILE A 143 4.83 11.24 10.31
CA ILE A 143 5.76 10.74 9.29
C ILE A 143 5.41 9.34 8.79
N SER A 144 5.42 9.19 7.47
CA SER A 144 5.11 7.96 6.75
C SER A 144 6.37 7.43 6.07
N PHE A 145 6.69 6.16 6.30
CA PHE A 145 7.86 5.49 5.76
C PHE A 145 7.47 4.40 4.77
N CYS A 146 8.11 4.38 3.61
CA CYS A 146 8.05 3.24 2.68
C CYS A 146 8.92 2.06 3.13
N PHE A 147 9.07 1.82 4.44
CA PHE A 147 9.87 0.74 5.02
C PHE A 147 9.02 -0.18 5.90
N PRO A 148 9.39 -1.46 6.03
CA PRO A 148 8.79 -2.33 7.04
C PRO A 148 9.22 -1.83 8.43
N ILE A 149 8.24 -1.61 9.30
CA ILE A 149 8.45 -1.09 10.66
C ILE A 149 7.76 -1.97 11.68
N LYS A 150 8.39 -2.12 12.84
CA LYS A 150 7.78 -2.67 14.04
C LYS A 150 7.45 -1.53 14.99
N GLN A 151 6.26 -1.55 15.56
CA GLN A 151 5.70 -0.41 16.29
C GLN A 151 4.93 -0.88 17.51
N ASN A 152 5.26 -0.37 18.71
CA ASN A 152 4.49 -0.64 19.93
C ASN A 152 3.65 0.57 20.38
N SER A 153 3.90 1.77 19.87
CA SER A 153 3.12 3.00 20.10
C SER A 153 2.95 3.78 18.80
N VAL A 154 1.92 4.64 18.71
CA VAL A 154 1.65 5.44 17.51
C VAL A 154 2.84 6.30 17.06
N ASN A 155 3.70 6.72 17.99
CA ASN A 155 4.86 7.57 17.73
C ASN A 155 6.21 6.83 17.68
N GLU A 156 6.24 5.50 17.79
CA GLU A 156 7.48 4.70 17.69
C GLU A 156 7.56 4.00 16.33
N ALA A 157 8.75 3.89 15.75
CA ALA A 157 8.98 3.00 14.61
C ALA A 157 10.40 2.44 14.66
N ILE A 158 10.51 1.12 14.78
CA ILE A 158 11.78 0.39 14.72
C ILE A 158 11.90 -0.25 13.34
N LEU A 159 12.98 0.06 12.63
CA LEU A 159 13.19 -0.44 11.28
C LEU A 159 13.40 -1.96 11.25
N MET A 160 12.66 -2.63 10.37
CA MET A 160 12.82 -4.05 10.09
C MET A 160 13.77 -4.30 8.90
N PRO A 161 14.29 -5.53 8.71
CA PRO A 161 15.04 -5.87 7.51
C PRO A 161 14.31 -5.45 6.23
N THR A 162 15.02 -4.80 5.31
CA THR A 162 14.42 -4.23 4.10
C THR A 162 15.29 -4.51 2.86
N GLY A 163 14.66 -5.01 1.79
CA GLY A 163 15.29 -5.20 0.47
C GLY A 163 15.32 -3.93 -0.37
N LYS A 164 14.86 -2.79 0.17
CA LYS A 164 14.53 -1.58 -0.60
C LYS A 164 15.76 -0.72 -0.97
N GLY A 165 16.98 -1.20 -0.74
CA GLY A 165 18.22 -0.60 -1.24
C GLY A 165 18.75 0.57 -0.42
N PHE A 166 18.36 0.66 0.85
CA PHE A 166 18.90 1.62 1.81
C PHE A 166 19.88 0.93 2.75
N ALA A 167 21.03 1.56 3.03
CA ALA A 167 22.03 1.10 3.98
C ALA A 167 21.66 1.49 5.42
N LEU A 168 20.46 1.09 5.84
CA LEU A 168 19.96 1.34 7.19
C LEU A 168 20.10 0.09 8.04
N GLY A 169 20.64 0.24 9.26
CA GLY A 169 20.78 -0.85 10.21
C GLY A 169 19.41 -1.41 10.63
N THR A 170 19.28 -2.73 10.67
CA THR A 170 18.13 -3.38 11.31
C THR A 170 18.04 -2.93 12.76
N SER A 171 16.84 -2.67 13.26
CA SER A 171 16.58 -2.15 14.60
C SER A 171 16.93 -0.67 14.82
N LEU A 172 17.15 0.11 13.75
CA LEU A 172 17.25 1.56 13.87
C LEU A 172 15.96 2.14 14.46
N ASN A 173 16.08 2.91 15.53
CA ASN A 173 14.97 3.68 16.09
C ASN A 173 14.76 4.94 15.23
N LEU A 174 13.76 4.89 14.35
CA LEU A 174 13.47 5.97 13.40
C LEU A 174 13.00 7.25 14.10
N HIS A 175 12.36 7.12 15.27
CA HIS A 175 11.92 8.27 16.06
C HIS A 175 13.13 9.09 16.52
N GLN A 176 14.08 8.41 17.17
CA GLN A 176 15.27 9.07 17.68
C GLN A 176 16.13 9.62 16.54
N ALA A 177 16.34 8.83 15.47
CA ALA A 177 17.12 9.27 14.32
C ALA A 177 16.55 10.55 13.67
N LEU A 178 15.22 10.67 13.56
CA LEU A 178 14.58 11.87 13.03
C LEU A 178 14.77 13.09 13.94
N LEU A 179 14.63 12.92 15.26
CA LEU A 179 14.87 14.00 16.22
C LEU A 179 16.32 14.45 16.22
N ASP A 180 17.27 13.51 16.21
CA ASP A 180 18.71 13.79 16.16
C ASP A 180 19.08 14.56 14.88
N GLY A 181 18.52 14.14 13.74
CA GLY A 181 18.72 14.80 12.46
C GLY A 181 18.19 16.24 12.40
N TYR A 182 17.14 16.55 13.16
CA TYR A 182 16.53 17.89 13.23
C TYR A 182 17.08 18.77 14.37
N GLU A 183 17.75 18.18 15.37
CA GLU A 183 18.14 18.84 16.61
C GLU A 183 18.90 20.16 16.38
N CYS A 184 19.76 20.20 15.36
CA CYS A 184 20.58 21.36 15.02
C CYS A 184 19.77 22.62 14.63
N HIS A 185 18.48 22.48 14.28
CA HIS A 185 17.57 23.58 13.97
C HIS A 185 16.70 24.02 15.16
N THR A 186 16.82 23.38 16.33
CA THR A 186 16.04 23.70 17.54
C THR A 186 16.82 24.50 18.58
N ARG A 187 18.16 24.47 18.49
CA ARG A 187 19.03 25.14 19.45
C ARG A 187 18.96 26.66 19.25
N ARG A 188 18.54 27.41 20.28
CA ARG A 188 18.72 28.86 20.34
C ARG A 188 20.18 29.11 20.70
N SER A 189 20.95 29.78 19.84
CA SER A 189 22.34 30.15 20.17
C SER A 189 22.38 30.95 21.47
N ALA A 190 22.82 30.34 22.56
CA ALA A 190 23.48 31.05 23.63
C ALA A 190 24.97 30.86 23.37
N GLU A 191 25.58 31.89 22.77
CA GLU A 191 27.01 32.00 22.47
C GLU A 191 27.48 31.13 21.29
N ASP A 192 27.80 31.79 20.18
CA ASP A 192 28.58 31.23 19.08
C ASP A 192 29.95 30.79 19.61
N ASP A 193 30.12 29.50 19.89
CA ASP A 193 31.45 28.92 20.11
C ASP A 193 32.21 28.93 18.77
N PRO A 194 33.32 29.70 18.61
CA PRO A 194 33.99 29.89 17.32
C PRO A 194 34.74 28.64 16.80
N ALA A 195 34.72 27.55 17.55
CA ALA A 195 35.51 26.36 17.28
C ALA A 195 34.65 25.23 16.71
N GLU A 196 34.34 25.35 15.42
CA GLU A 196 34.22 24.27 14.42
C GLU A 196 33.20 24.66 13.36
N MET A 197 33.70 25.30 12.30
CA MET A 197 32.98 25.46 11.05
C MET A 197 33.34 24.30 10.11
N PRO A 198 32.48 23.29 9.90
CA PRO A 198 32.63 22.43 8.74
C PRO A 198 32.28 23.24 7.49
N ALA A 199 33.20 23.23 6.54
CA ALA A 199 33.04 23.86 5.24
C ALA A 199 31.90 23.21 4.44
N LYS A 200 30.72 23.85 4.42
CA LYS A 200 29.78 24.05 3.31
C LYS A 200 28.46 24.57 3.89
N ARG A 201 28.05 25.80 3.51
CA ARG A 201 26.76 26.48 3.79
C ARG A 201 25.59 25.53 4.17
N GLN A 202 25.45 25.17 5.44
CA GLN A 202 24.24 24.52 5.95
C GLN A 202 23.41 25.61 6.64
N LYS A 203 22.21 25.91 6.11
CA LYS A 203 21.32 26.92 6.68
C LYS A 203 20.76 26.37 7.99
N LYS A 204 21.30 26.81 9.12
CA LYS A 204 20.73 26.51 10.44
C LYS A 204 19.65 27.54 10.77
N TYR A 205 18.59 27.08 11.41
CA TYR A 205 17.43 27.89 11.78
C TYR A 205 17.21 27.79 13.30
N CYS A 206 16.44 28.71 13.88
CA CYS A 206 15.96 28.63 15.27
C CYS A 206 14.46 28.36 15.26
N LEU A 207 14.08 27.08 15.17
CA LEU A 207 12.71 26.63 14.89
C LEU A 207 12.07 25.92 16.10
N PRO A 208 10.73 25.75 16.11
CA PRO A 208 10.03 24.94 17.09
C PRO A 208 10.56 23.50 17.15
N LYS A 209 10.42 22.87 18.32
CA LYS A 209 10.66 21.43 18.47
C LYS A 209 9.58 20.64 17.73
N LEU A 210 9.91 19.42 17.32
CA LEU A 210 8.94 18.51 16.69
C LEU A 210 8.28 17.63 17.74
N LYS A 211 6.94 17.58 17.71
CA LYS A 211 6.16 16.57 18.41
C LYS A 211 5.71 15.53 17.39
N ILE A 212 6.42 14.40 17.32
CA ILE A 212 6.07 13.28 16.45
C ILE A 212 4.83 12.59 17.03
N SER A 213 3.64 12.95 16.52
CA SER A 213 2.36 12.38 16.93
C SER A 213 2.18 10.96 16.39
N VAL A 214 2.59 10.74 15.13
CA VAL A 214 2.45 9.43 14.48
C VAL A 214 3.64 9.10 13.58
N MET A 215 4.11 7.86 13.64
CA MET A 215 5.01 7.24 12.68
C MET A 215 4.32 6.00 12.13
N THR A 216 4.30 5.82 10.80
CA THR A 216 3.55 4.70 10.20
C THR A 216 4.11 4.28 8.84
N ASN A 217 3.59 3.18 8.30
CA ASN A 217 3.88 2.72 6.94
C ASN A 217 2.99 3.44 5.91
N ASP A 218 3.50 3.60 4.70
CA ASP A 218 2.82 4.22 3.56
C ASP A 218 1.49 3.58 3.16
N THR A 219 1.33 2.28 3.37
CA THR A 219 0.04 1.59 3.13
C THR A 219 -1.04 2.02 4.14
N ILE A 220 -0.68 2.25 5.39
CA ILE A 220 -1.59 2.70 6.46
C ILE A 220 -1.98 4.15 6.21
N SER A 221 -1.02 5.01 5.84
CA SER A 221 -1.33 6.38 5.40
C SER A 221 -2.28 6.38 4.20
N THR A 222 -2.01 5.53 3.20
CA THR A 222 -2.86 5.37 2.02
C THR A 222 -4.30 4.99 2.41
N LEU A 223 -4.47 3.99 3.28
CA LEU A 223 -5.77 3.61 3.86
C LEU A 223 -6.47 4.78 4.55
N ALA A 224 -5.77 5.45 5.48
CA ALA A 224 -6.32 6.54 6.28
C ALA A 224 -6.74 7.75 5.42
N SER A 225 -5.95 8.11 4.41
CA SER A 225 -6.24 9.25 3.52
C SER A 225 -7.59 9.10 2.83
N LEU A 226 -7.89 7.89 2.36
CA LEU A 226 -9.10 7.62 1.62
C LEU A 226 -10.26 7.36 2.58
N ALA A 227 -10.03 6.72 3.73
CA ALA A 227 -11.03 6.55 4.77
C ALA A 227 -11.59 7.90 5.26
N TYR A 228 -10.72 8.89 5.44
CA TYR A 228 -11.12 10.27 5.77
C TYR A 228 -11.94 10.93 4.66
N SER A 229 -11.62 10.68 3.38
CA SER A 229 -12.26 11.34 2.24
C SER A 229 -13.57 10.70 1.76
N ILE A 230 -13.71 9.38 1.91
CA ILE A 230 -14.84 8.60 1.35
C ILE A 230 -16.05 8.51 2.28
N ARG A 231 -15.93 8.90 3.55
CA ARG A 231 -17.00 8.74 4.55
C ARG A 231 -18.32 9.44 4.20
N ALA A 232 -18.32 10.39 3.25
CA ALA A 232 -19.51 11.02 2.71
C ALA A 232 -20.36 10.12 1.77
N LEU A 233 -19.88 8.91 1.42
CA LEU A 233 -20.58 8.00 0.50
C LEU A 233 -21.36 6.93 1.28
N PRO A 234 -22.70 6.83 1.10
CA PRO A 234 -23.48 5.76 1.72
C PRO A 234 -23.03 4.40 1.20
N ASN A 235 -23.07 3.39 2.08
CA ASN A 235 -22.72 1.99 1.77
C ASN A 235 -21.32 1.79 1.15
N THR A 236 -20.38 2.69 1.42
CA THR A 236 -19.00 2.58 0.95
C THR A 236 -18.05 2.55 2.14
N ARG A 237 -17.10 1.60 2.17
CA ARG A 237 -16.09 1.52 3.23
C ARG A 237 -14.71 1.22 2.66
N VAL A 238 -13.71 1.95 3.15
CA VAL A 238 -12.31 1.66 2.79
C VAL A 238 -11.80 0.53 3.68
N VAL A 239 -11.38 -0.56 3.07
CA VAL A 239 -11.03 -1.81 3.76
C VAL A 239 -9.57 -2.21 3.63
N MET A 240 -8.83 -1.57 2.70
CA MET A 240 -7.43 -1.89 2.44
C MET A 240 -6.68 -0.67 1.90
N GLY A 241 -5.46 -0.46 2.39
CA GLY A 241 -4.46 0.36 1.72
C GLY A 241 -3.52 -0.55 0.93
N LEU A 242 -3.37 -0.31 -0.37
CA LEU A 242 -2.56 -1.11 -1.28
C LEU A 242 -1.53 -0.20 -1.97
N LEU A 243 -0.26 -0.54 -1.80
CA LEU A 243 0.83 0.09 -2.52
C LEU A 243 1.32 -0.81 -3.64
N VAL A 244 1.31 -0.31 -4.89
CA VAL A 244 1.98 -0.94 -6.04
C VAL A 244 2.80 0.13 -6.75
N GLY A 245 4.01 0.35 -6.26
CA GLY A 245 4.95 1.35 -6.74
C GLY A 245 6.27 0.69 -7.11
N ALA A 246 7.38 1.24 -6.62
CA ALA A 246 8.69 0.59 -6.78
C ALA A 246 8.79 -0.73 -6.00
N GLY A 247 8.10 -0.81 -4.85
CA GLY A 247 7.80 -2.06 -4.13
C GLY A 247 6.29 -2.30 -4.03
N CYS A 248 5.90 -3.30 -3.25
CA CYS A 248 4.50 -3.70 -3.04
C CYS A 248 4.24 -4.08 -1.58
N ASN A 249 3.15 -3.57 -1.01
CA ASN A 249 2.68 -3.94 0.32
C ASN A 249 1.18 -3.61 0.47
N SER A 250 0.55 -4.12 1.53
CA SER A 250 -0.81 -3.75 1.90
C SER A 250 -1.01 -3.66 3.41
N ALA A 251 -1.98 -2.86 3.82
CA ALA A 251 -2.48 -2.79 5.19
C ALA A 251 -4.01 -2.91 5.23
N VAL A 252 -4.50 -3.59 6.27
CA VAL A 252 -5.93 -3.86 6.47
C VAL A 252 -6.29 -3.76 7.96
N PRO A 253 -7.51 -3.31 8.32
CA PRO A 253 -8.04 -3.52 9.66
C PRO A 253 -8.24 -5.02 9.92
N MET A 254 -7.80 -5.51 11.08
CA MET A 254 -8.02 -6.88 11.53
C MET A 254 -8.52 -6.91 12.97
N LYS A 255 -9.43 -7.85 13.26
CA LYS A 255 -9.88 -8.09 14.63
C LYS A 255 -8.73 -8.60 15.47
N LEU A 256 -8.61 -8.11 16.70
CA LEU A 256 -7.56 -8.55 17.63
C LEU A 256 -7.65 -10.06 17.91
N THR A 257 -8.84 -10.65 17.85
CA THR A 257 -9.07 -12.09 18.04
C THR A 257 -8.47 -12.96 16.93
N ASP A 258 -8.22 -12.40 15.74
CA ASP A 258 -7.61 -13.12 14.61
C ASP A 258 -6.06 -13.02 14.63
N LEU A 259 -5.50 -12.30 15.61
CA LEU A 259 -4.07 -12.01 15.73
C LEU A 259 -3.44 -12.75 16.92
N GLN A 260 -2.17 -13.09 16.79
CA GLN A 260 -1.40 -13.71 17.87
C GLN A 260 -1.31 -12.78 19.10
N GLU A 261 -1.55 -13.31 20.30
CA GLU A 261 -1.56 -12.54 21.56
C GLU A 261 -0.25 -11.75 21.79
N SER A 262 0.89 -12.35 21.48
CA SER A 262 2.21 -11.71 21.62
C SER A 262 2.36 -10.44 20.78
N LYS A 263 1.62 -10.32 19.67
CA LYS A 263 1.62 -9.13 18.80
C LYS A 263 0.73 -8.02 19.32
N ILE A 264 -0.37 -8.35 19.98
CA ILE A 264 -1.41 -7.39 20.34
C ILE A 264 -1.39 -6.98 21.82
N ARG A 265 -0.54 -7.62 22.64
CA ARG A 265 -0.40 -7.31 24.07
C ARG A 265 -0.18 -5.80 24.32
N HIS A 266 0.71 -5.18 23.56
CA HIS A 266 1.01 -3.75 23.69
C HIS A 266 -0.16 -2.83 23.30
N ILE A 267 -1.07 -3.32 22.44
CA ILE A 267 -2.29 -2.61 22.04
C ILE A 267 -3.29 -2.68 23.19
N ARG A 268 -3.57 -3.87 23.72
CA ARG A 268 -4.51 -4.07 24.83
C ARG A 268 -4.08 -3.38 26.12
N GLU A 269 -2.77 -3.29 26.37
CA GLU A 269 -2.24 -2.56 27.52
C GLU A 269 -2.50 -1.04 27.44
N LYS A 270 -2.65 -0.48 26.22
CA LYS A 270 -2.85 0.95 25.97
C LYS A 270 -4.30 1.33 25.66
N ASP A 271 -5.01 0.44 24.97
CA ASP A 271 -6.41 0.59 24.55
C ASP A 271 -7.15 -0.74 24.85
N PRO A 272 -7.61 -0.94 26.10
CA PRO A 272 -8.28 -2.18 26.52
C PRO A 272 -9.58 -2.48 25.77
N ASP A 273 -10.22 -1.44 25.23
CA ASP A 273 -11.49 -1.52 24.50
C ASP A 273 -11.29 -1.74 22.98
N ALA A 274 -10.04 -1.81 22.52
CA ALA A 274 -9.73 -2.06 21.11
C ALA A 274 -10.26 -3.43 20.67
N VAL A 275 -11.12 -3.42 19.65
CA VAL A 275 -11.63 -4.65 19.00
C VAL A 275 -10.83 -5.00 17.76
N GLU A 276 -10.22 -4.00 17.12
CA GLU A 276 -9.43 -4.14 15.90
C GLU A 276 -8.16 -3.27 15.93
N SER A 277 -7.26 -3.57 15.01
CA SER A 277 -6.05 -2.79 14.75
C SER A 277 -5.75 -2.83 13.25
N VAL A 278 -5.19 -1.74 12.73
CA VAL A 278 -4.63 -1.74 11.38
C VAL A 278 -3.33 -2.53 11.37
N VAL A 279 -3.26 -3.52 10.49
CA VAL A 279 -2.13 -4.44 10.34
C VAL A 279 -1.38 -4.12 9.04
N SER A 280 -0.08 -3.86 9.12
CA SER A 280 0.81 -3.92 7.94
C SER A 280 1.11 -5.39 7.65
N THR A 281 0.73 -5.87 6.47
CA THR A 281 0.80 -7.32 6.18
C THR A 281 2.22 -7.79 5.87
N GLU A 282 3.02 -6.97 5.19
CA GLU A 282 4.29 -7.37 4.57
C GLU A 282 4.13 -8.67 3.76
N TRP A 283 2.99 -8.80 3.05
CA TRP A 283 2.57 -10.00 2.31
C TRP A 283 3.49 -10.41 1.15
N THR A 284 4.53 -9.61 0.87
CA THR A 284 5.53 -9.93 -0.16
C THR A 284 6.68 -10.77 0.37
N LEU A 285 6.85 -10.85 1.70
CA LEU A 285 7.91 -11.63 2.34
C LEU A 285 7.75 -13.13 2.05
N ARG A 286 8.88 -13.86 2.02
CA ARG A 286 8.93 -15.31 1.72
C ARG A 286 7.86 -16.14 2.42
N GLY A 287 7.61 -15.91 3.71
CA GLY A 287 6.63 -16.66 4.50
C GLY A 287 5.20 -16.57 3.96
N ALA A 288 4.85 -15.46 3.29
CA ALA A 288 3.52 -15.19 2.75
C ALA A 288 3.33 -15.61 1.29
N THR A 289 4.38 -16.12 0.64
CA THR A 289 4.42 -16.34 -0.81
C THR A 289 4.59 -17.81 -1.22
N GLY A 290 4.55 -18.74 -0.27
CA GLY A 290 4.55 -20.19 -0.52
C GLY A 290 3.56 -20.63 -1.62
N PRO A 291 2.30 -20.13 -1.62
CA PRO A 291 1.34 -20.45 -2.68
C PRO A 291 1.77 -20.10 -4.10
N LEU A 292 2.69 -19.14 -4.31
CA LEU A 292 3.24 -18.86 -5.64
C LEU A 292 4.00 -20.05 -6.21
N GLN A 293 4.72 -20.80 -5.37
CA GLN A 293 5.43 -22.01 -5.78
C GLN A 293 4.47 -23.22 -5.88
N GLU A 294 3.54 -23.37 -4.93
CA GLU A 294 2.53 -24.45 -4.93
C GLU A 294 1.70 -24.47 -6.22
N PHE A 295 1.40 -23.28 -6.74
CA PHE A 295 0.66 -23.09 -7.98
C PHE A 295 1.57 -22.71 -9.15
N ASP A 296 2.83 -23.14 -9.22
CA ASP A 296 3.76 -23.01 -10.37
C ASP A 296 3.91 -21.60 -10.97
N VAL A 297 3.63 -20.53 -10.21
CA VAL A 297 3.64 -19.14 -10.71
C VAL A 297 5.06 -18.67 -11.01
N VAL A 298 6.02 -19.16 -10.21
CA VAL A 298 7.44 -18.83 -10.31
C VAL A 298 8.01 -19.44 -11.59
N THR A 299 8.47 -18.59 -12.51
CA THR A 299 9.12 -19.01 -13.74
C THR A 299 10.65 -19.02 -13.60
N LYS A 300 11.34 -19.61 -14.58
CA LYS A 300 12.80 -19.56 -14.66
C LYS A 300 13.38 -18.14 -14.65
N TRP A 301 12.65 -17.16 -15.22
CA TRP A 301 13.09 -15.75 -15.25
C TRP A 301 12.93 -15.08 -13.90
N ASP A 302 11.92 -15.47 -13.13
CA ASP A 302 11.75 -15.01 -11.75
C ASP A 302 12.86 -15.57 -10.86
N THR A 303 13.22 -16.84 -11.05
CA THR A 303 14.37 -17.46 -10.36
C THR A 303 15.69 -16.78 -10.73
N GLU A 304 15.90 -16.44 -12.00
CA GLU A 304 17.09 -15.69 -12.43
C GLU A 304 17.13 -14.32 -11.75
N LEU A 305 16.03 -13.56 -11.76
CA LEU A 305 15.93 -12.28 -11.08
C LEU A 305 16.20 -12.39 -9.57
N ASP A 306 15.62 -13.40 -8.92
CA ASP A 306 15.71 -13.60 -7.48
C ASP A 306 17.15 -13.93 -7.04
N THR A 307 17.81 -14.84 -7.76
CA THR A 307 19.18 -15.28 -7.47
C THR A 307 20.23 -14.18 -7.63
N HIS A 308 19.98 -13.20 -8.51
CA HIS A 308 20.86 -12.02 -8.70
C HIS A 308 20.42 -10.80 -7.86
N SER A 309 19.38 -10.94 -7.03
CA SER A 309 18.97 -9.88 -6.11
C SER A 309 19.92 -9.78 -4.91
N ASN A 310 19.88 -8.64 -4.21
CA ASN A 310 20.71 -8.42 -3.02
C ASN A 310 20.41 -9.41 -1.88
N LEU A 311 19.17 -9.91 -1.80
CA LEU A 311 18.70 -10.80 -0.73
C LEU A 311 17.83 -11.91 -1.36
N PRO A 312 18.43 -12.98 -1.90
CA PRO A 312 17.68 -14.03 -2.58
C PRO A 312 16.56 -14.65 -1.74
N GLY A 313 15.39 -14.68 -2.36
CA GLY A 313 14.07 -15.10 -1.89
C GLY A 313 13.56 -14.30 -0.70
N PHE A 314 14.00 -13.05 -0.51
CA PHE A 314 13.49 -12.20 0.56
C PHE A 314 12.04 -11.77 0.29
N GLN A 315 11.74 -11.31 -0.93
CA GLN A 315 10.40 -10.83 -1.31
C GLN A 315 9.91 -11.38 -2.67
N PRO A 316 9.59 -12.69 -2.80
CA PRO A 316 9.27 -13.31 -4.08
C PRO A 316 8.14 -12.64 -4.86
N LEU A 317 7.06 -12.22 -4.17
CA LEU A 317 5.96 -11.51 -4.83
C LEU A 317 6.38 -10.12 -5.31
N GLU A 318 7.18 -9.38 -4.52
CA GLU A 318 7.64 -8.05 -4.90
C GLU A 318 8.52 -8.08 -6.16
N TYR A 319 9.32 -9.14 -6.36
CA TYR A 319 10.11 -9.30 -7.59
C TYR A 319 9.26 -9.46 -8.85
N MET A 320 8.02 -9.97 -8.73
CA MET A 320 7.11 -10.15 -9.84
C MET A 320 6.21 -8.93 -10.12
N VAL A 321 6.00 -8.06 -9.13
CA VAL A 321 4.98 -6.98 -9.21
C VAL A 321 5.51 -5.57 -8.91
N GLY A 322 6.69 -5.45 -8.30
CA GLY A 322 7.29 -4.18 -7.92
C GLY A 322 7.92 -3.49 -9.12
N GLY A 323 7.68 -2.18 -9.27
CA GLY A 323 8.21 -1.35 -10.34
C GLY A 323 9.73 -1.26 -10.38
N ARG A 324 10.44 -1.58 -9.28
CA ARG A 324 11.89 -1.75 -9.27
C ARG A 324 12.36 -2.95 -10.11
N TYR A 325 11.54 -4.00 -10.18
CA TYR A 325 11.92 -5.32 -10.68
C TYR A 325 11.28 -5.64 -12.03
N ILE A 326 10.08 -5.12 -12.30
CA ILE A 326 9.37 -5.28 -13.58
C ILE A 326 10.26 -5.00 -14.80
N GLY A 327 11.01 -3.90 -14.77
CA GLY A 327 11.91 -3.52 -15.85
C GLY A 327 13.03 -4.56 -16.07
N GLU A 328 13.60 -5.06 -14.99
CA GLU A 328 14.64 -6.09 -15.04
C GLU A 328 14.09 -7.44 -15.50
N LEU A 329 12.89 -7.81 -15.05
CA LEU A 329 12.24 -9.03 -15.50
C LEU A 329 11.97 -8.99 -17.01
N VAL A 330 11.50 -7.86 -17.55
CA VAL A 330 11.34 -7.68 -19.00
C VAL A 330 12.69 -7.76 -19.71
N ARG A 331 13.76 -7.21 -19.13
CA ARG A 331 15.12 -7.31 -19.69
C ARG A 331 15.60 -8.76 -19.77
N ILE A 332 15.46 -9.52 -18.68
CA ILE A 332 15.83 -10.94 -18.60
C ILE A 332 15.09 -11.76 -19.66
N ILE A 333 13.76 -11.61 -19.76
CA ILE A 333 12.94 -12.33 -20.73
C ILE A 333 13.30 -11.92 -22.17
N SER A 334 13.51 -10.62 -22.41
CA SER A 334 13.92 -10.10 -23.73
C SER A 334 15.29 -10.64 -24.14
N TYR A 335 16.25 -10.67 -23.22
CA TYR A 335 17.58 -11.20 -23.47
C TYR A 335 17.53 -12.69 -23.80
N ASP A 336 16.77 -13.49 -23.05
CA ASP A 336 16.55 -14.92 -23.34
C ASP A 336 15.92 -15.12 -24.72
N TRP A 337 14.87 -14.36 -25.04
CA TRP A 337 14.20 -14.41 -26.35
C TRP A 337 15.16 -14.09 -27.50
N PHE A 338 15.83 -12.94 -27.45
CA PHE A 338 16.69 -12.51 -28.55
C PHE A 338 17.93 -13.41 -28.69
N LYS A 339 18.53 -13.83 -27.57
CA LYS A 339 19.74 -14.64 -27.60
C LYS A 339 19.46 -16.07 -28.03
N ASN A 340 18.47 -16.71 -27.41
CA ASN A 340 18.30 -18.16 -27.53
C ASN A 340 17.26 -18.54 -28.58
N ILE A 341 16.29 -17.68 -28.89
CA ILE A 341 15.26 -17.97 -29.91
C ILE A 341 15.55 -17.25 -31.24
N LYS A 342 15.87 -15.96 -31.20
CA LYS A 342 16.22 -15.19 -32.42
C LYS A 342 17.71 -15.24 -32.78
N ALA A 343 18.51 -15.98 -32.02
CA ALA A 343 19.94 -16.20 -32.25
C ALA A 343 20.77 -14.91 -32.42
N VAL A 344 20.35 -13.81 -31.78
CA VAL A 344 21.06 -12.54 -31.79
C VAL A 344 22.27 -12.63 -30.84
N PRO A 345 23.52 -12.43 -31.31
CA PRO A 345 24.69 -12.49 -30.43
C PRO A 345 24.65 -11.42 -29.34
N ARG A 346 25.16 -11.74 -28.14
CA ARG A 346 25.27 -10.76 -27.03
C ARG A 346 26.03 -9.50 -27.45
N SER A 347 27.08 -9.62 -28.26
CA SER A 347 27.87 -8.49 -28.77
C SER A 347 27.12 -7.60 -29.76
N ALA A 348 26.00 -8.07 -30.32
CA ALA A 348 25.18 -7.34 -31.28
C ALA A 348 24.01 -6.59 -30.62
N MET A 349 23.68 -6.90 -29.37
CA MET A 349 22.52 -6.36 -28.67
C MET A 349 22.79 -4.98 -28.06
N PRO A 350 21.76 -4.13 -27.92
CA PRO A 350 21.83 -2.89 -27.15
C PRO A 350 22.29 -3.13 -25.71
N VAL A 351 23.14 -2.23 -25.20
CA VAL A 351 23.69 -2.31 -23.83
C VAL A 351 22.59 -2.41 -22.77
N LYS A 352 21.45 -1.71 -22.95
CA LYS A 352 20.32 -1.76 -22.01
C LYS A 352 19.65 -3.13 -21.90
N LEU A 353 19.77 -4.01 -22.90
CA LEU A 353 19.29 -5.40 -22.80
C LEU A 353 20.28 -6.31 -22.06
N ILE A 354 21.52 -5.86 -21.91
CA ILE A 354 22.63 -6.63 -21.36
C ILE A 354 22.91 -6.27 -19.91
N THR A 355 22.79 -4.99 -19.57
CA THR A 355 23.10 -4.43 -18.25
C THR A 355 21.91 -4.60 -17.31
N GLU A 356 22.13 -5.25 -16.17
CA GLU A 356 21.14 -5.41 -15.10
C GLU A 356 20.55 -4.06 -14.68
N TYR A 357 19.24 -4.03 -14.48
CA TYR A 357 18.42 -2.88 -14.09
C TYR A 357 18.50 -1.66 -15.04
N ALA A 358 19.08 -1.79 -16.23
CA ALA A 358 19.16 -0.70 -17.20
C ALA A 358 17.81 -0.40 -17.88
N LEU A 359 16.88 -1.36 -17.87
CA LEU A 359 15.53 -1.19 -18.38
C LEU A 359 14.61 -0.80 -17.22
N THR A 360 14.08 0.42 -17.23
CA THR A 360 13.24 0.92 -16.14
C THR A 360 11.75 0.77 -16.44
N THR A 361 10.92 0.61 -15.41
CA THR A 361 9.46 0.58 -15.57
C THR A 361 8.90 1.88 -16.16
N ASN A 362 9.55 3.02 -15.91
CA ASN A 362 9.20 4.30 -16.55
C ASN A 362 9.42 4.25 -18.07
N PHE A 363 10.55 3.71 -18.53
CA PHE A 363 10.80 3.53 -19.96
C PHE A 363 9.79 2.57 -20.59
N LEU A 364 9.46 1.46 -19.90
CA LEU A 364 8.43 0.53 -20.37
C LEU A 364 7.05 1.19 -20.49
N SER A 365 6.65 2.00 -19.50
CA SER A 365 5.38 2.72 -19.51
C SER A 365 5.34 3.77 -20.63
N LEU A 366 6.33 4.68 -20.66
CA LEU A 366 6.31 5.89 -21.48
C LEU A 366 6.71 5.63 -22.94
N SER A 367 7.66 4.73 -23.18
CA SER A 367 8.21 4.48 -24.53
C SER A 367 7.62 3.22 -25.16
N VAL A 368 7.49 2.11 -24.41
CA VAL A 368 7.07 0.81 -24.97
C VAL A 368 5.55 0.67 -25.02
N ALA A 369 4.87 0.75 -23.88
CA ALA A 369 3.44 0.52 -23.76
C ALA A 369 2.61 1.64 -24.40
N SER A 370 3.07 2.89 -24.33
CA SER A 370 2.37 4.06 -24.86
C SER A 370 2.54 4.27 -26.38
N SER A 371 3.46 3.54 -27.03
CA SER A 371 3.64 3.65 -28.48
C SER A 371 2.40 3.14 -29.23
N TYR A 372 2.04 3.75 -30.36
CA TYR A 372 0.82 3.39 -31.10
C TYR A 372 1.06 2.36 -32.23
N SER A 373 2.32 2.13 -32.63
CA SER A 373 2.68 1.17 -33.67
C SER A 373 4.07 0.60 -33.44
N ASP A 374 4.33 -0.60 -33.97
CA ASP A 374 5.63 -1.25 -33.81
C ASP A 374 6.72 -0.60 -34.66
N GLU A 375 6.36 0.00 -35.80
CA GLU A 375 7.26 0.84 -36.60
C GLU A 375 7.73 2.04 -35.80
N LYS A 376 6.80 2.76 -35.16
CA LYS A 376 7.16 3.92 -34.35
C LYS A 376 8.01 3.51 -33.14
N LEU A 377 7.63 2.41 -32.49
CA LEU A 377 8.41 1.86 -31.39
C LEU A 377 9.84 1.51 -31.84
N ALA A 378 10.02 0.90 -33.01
CA ALA A 378 11.35 0.59 -33.52
C ALA A 378 12.22 1.84 -33.68
N GLU A 379 11.67 2.94 -34.20
CA GLU A 379 12.39 4.23 -34.28
C GLU A 379 12.81 4.75 -32.90
N ASP A 380 11.89 4.75 -31.94
CA ASP A 380 12.16 5.24 -30.59
C ASP A 380 13.18 4.34 -29.87
N LEU A 381 13.12 3.02 -30.09
CA LEU A 381 14.09 2.06 -29.59
C LEU A 381 15.47 2.26 -30.24
N MET A 382 15.57 2.59 -31.53
CA MET A 382 16.84 2.96 -32.16
C MET A 382 17.47 4.19 -31.51
N ARG A 383 16.66 5.16 -31.06
CA ARG A 383 17.16 6.36 -30.37
C ARG A 383 17.54 6.08 -28.92
N GLU A 384 16.72 5.33 -28.19
CA GLU A 384 16.86 5.19 -26.73
C GLU A 384 17.65 3.95 -26.30
N MET A 385 17.75 2.95 -27.17
CA MET A 385 18.49 1.70 -26.98
C MET A 385 19.21 1.28 -28.27
N PRO A 386 20.10 2.12 -28.83
CA PRO A 386 20.81 1.77 -30.06
C PRO A 386 21.68 0.51 -29.86
N PRO A 387 21.79 -0.34 -30.88
CA PRO A 387 22.79 -1.39 -30.91
C PRO A 387 24.21 -0.82 -30.96
N PRO A 388 25.24 -1.62 -30.60
CA PRO A 388 26.63 -1.21 -30.74
C PRO A 388 26.98 -0.87 -32.19
N GLU A 389 27.86 0.11 -32.42
CA GLU A 389 28.28 0.52 -33.77
C GLU A 389 28.91 -0.61 -34.59
N SER A 390 29.47 -1.63 -33.92
CA SER A 390 30.05 -2.81 -34.55
C SER A 390 29.02 -3.89 -34.92
N SER A 391 27.72 -3.61 -34.76
CA SER A 391 26.63 -4.57 -34.96
C SER A 391 25.80 -4.21 -36.18
N ASP A 392 25.52 -5.20 -37.02
CA ASP A 392 24.55 -5.07 -38.13
C ASP A 392 23.09 -5.29 -37.68
N TRP A 393 22.89 -5.65 -36.41
CA TRP A 393 21.54 -5.82 -35.84
C TRP A 393 20.89 -4.46 -35.63
N ALA A 394 19.61 -4.34 -35.90
CA ALA A 394 18.82 -3.12 -35.68
C ALA A 394 17.42 -3.45 -35.16
N TRP A 395 16.79 -2.47 -34.51
CA TRP A 395 15.38 -2.56 -34.17
C TRP A 395 14.51 -2.52 -35.42
N THR A 396 13.88 -3.64 -35.74
CA THR A 396 12.81 -3.74 -36.73
C THR A 396 11.45 -3.59 -36.04
N ALA A 397 10.40 -3.32 -36.81
CA ALA A 397 9.03 -3.36 -36.28
C ALA A 397 8.72 -4.72 -35.62
N GLU A 398 9.19 -5.83 -36.19
CA GLU A 398 9.04 -7.16 -35.59
C GLU A 398 9.69 -7.24 -34.19
N TYR A 399 10.95 -6.82 -34.06
CA TYR A 399 11.68 -6.88 -32.78
C TYR A 399 11.16 -5.90 -31.73
N ALA A 400 10.71 -4.73 -32.16
CA ALA A 400 9.99 -3.79 -31.32
C ALA A 400 8.68 -4.40 -30.79
N GLY A 401 7.92 -5.07 -31.66
CA GLY A 401 6.71 -5.81 -31.31
C GLY A 401 6.97 -6.94 -30.31
N HIS A 402 8.12 -7.62 -30.40
CA HIS A 402 8.50 -8.64 -29.42
C HIS A 402 8.70 -8.05 -28.02
N ILE A 403 9.45 -6.95 -27.88
CA ILE A 403 9.63 -6.30 -26.57
C ILE A 403 8.29 -5.82 -26.01
N ARG A 404 7.45 -5.22 -26.86
CA ARG A 404 6.11 -4.79 -26.45
C ARG A 404 5.28 -5.95 -25.91
N ALA A 405 5.28 -7.09 -26.61
CA ALA A 405 4.55 -8.28 -26.20
C ALA A 405 5.10 -8.89 -24.89
N ILE A 406 6.42 -8.92 -24.71
CA ILE A 406 7.07 -9.36 -23.47
C ILE A 406 6.67 -8.45 -22.31
N ALA A 407 6.78 -7.13 -22.49
CA ALA A 407 6.39 -6.14 -21.49
C ALA A 407 4.91 -6.29 -21.11
N ALA A 408 4.02 -6.44 -22.09
CA ALA A 408 2.59 -6.67 -21.85
C ALA A 408 2.31 -7.96 -21.07
N ALA A 409 3.01 -9.07 -21.38
CA ALA A 409 2.83 -10.33 -20.67
C ALA A 409 3.30 -10.25 -19.20
N VAL A 410 4.41 -9.57 -18.93
CA VAL A 410 4.88 -9.33 -17.55
C VAL A 410 3.88 -8.49 -16.77
N GLN A 411 3.34 -7.43 -17.38
CA GLN A 411 2.39 -6.52 -16.75
C GLN A 411 1.04 -7.18 -16.48
N ASP A 412 0.50 -7.94 -17.43
CA ASP A 412 -0.75 -8.67 -17.26
C ASP A 412 -0.64 -9.71 -16.13
N ARG A 413 0.49 -10.46 -16.08
CA ARG A 413 0.78 -11.38 -14.98
C ARG A 413 0.89 -10.65 -13.64
N SER A 414 1.60 -9.52 -13.61
CA SER A 414 1.73 -8.68 -12.41
C SER A 414 0.35 -8.23 -11.90
N ALA A 415 -0.51 -7.75 -12.79
CA ALA A 415 -1.86 -7.31 -12.45
C ALA A 415 -2.73 -8.47 -11.92
N ALA A 416 -2.63 -9.66 -12.52
CA ALA A 416 -3.32 -10.86 -12.06
C ALA A 416 -2.88 -11.26 -10.64
N LEU A 417 -1.57 -11.23 -10.34
CA LEU A 417 -1.04 -11.57 -9.02
C LEU A 417 -1.46 -10.57 -7.94
N ILE A 418 -1.45 -9.27 -8.24
CA ILE A 418 -1.98 -8.25 -7.32
C ILE A 418 -3.46 -8.48 -7.04
N ALA A 419 -4.26 -8.81 -8.07
CA ALA A 419 -5.67 -9.12 -7.88
C ALA A 419 -5.89 -10.36 -6.99
N ALA A 420 -5.14 -11.45 -7.24
CA ALA A 420 -5.24 -12.67 -6.43
C ALA A 420 -4.86 -12.44 -4.96
N ALA A 421 -3.79 -11.68 -4.70
CA ALA A 421 -3.37 -11.32 -3.35
C ALA A 421 -4.38 -10.41 -2.66
N THR A 422 -4.92 -9.40 -3.37
CA THR A 422 -5.95 -8.48 -2.86
C THR A 422 -7.21 -9.23 -2.44
N VAL A 423 -7.75 -10.07 -3.33
CA VAL A 423 -8.94 -10.89 -3.06
C VAL A 423 -8.65 -11.90 -1.93
N GLY A 424 -7.47 -12.51 -1.92
CA GLY A 424 -7.06 -13.45 -0.88
C GLY A 424 -6.97 -12.78 0.50
N LEU A 425 -6.45 -11.55 0.57
CA LEU A 425 -6.37 -10.78 1.81
C LEU A 425 -7.75 -10.31 2.28
N LEU A 426 -8.64 -9.87 1.39
CA LEU A 426 -10.02 -9.52 1.76
C LEU A 426 -10.81 -10.74 2.26
N ALA A 427 -10.56 -11.93 1.70
CA ALA A 427 -11.11 -13.17 2.21
C ALA A 427 -10.49 -13.60 3.56
N CYS A 428 -9.20 -13.32 3.77
CA CYS A 428 -8.53 -13.54 5.06
C CYS A 428 -9.24 -12.79 6.19
N ILE A 429 -9.56 -11.51 5.97
CA ILE A 429 -10.26 -10.64 6.94
C ILE A 429 -11.80 -10.76 6.91
N ARG A 430 -12.34 -11.73 6.15
CA ARG A 430 -13.78 -12.04 6.05
C ARG A 430 -14.64 -10.91 5.48
N GLU A 431 -14.05 -10.03 4.67
CA GLU A 431 -14.81 -9.03 3.92
C GLU A 431 -15.54 -9.64 2.74
N ILE A 432 -14.96 -10.69 2.16
CA ILE A 432 -15.56 -11.53 1.12
C ILE A 432 -15.36 -13.01 1.46
N GLU A 433 -16.14 -13.86 0.81
CA GLU A 433 -16.06 -15.32 0.94
C GLU A 433 -15.53 -15.95 -0.35
N LEU A 434 -14.53 -16.82 -0.21
CA LEU A 434 -14.02 -17.67 -1.28
C LEU A 434 -14.33 -19.13 -0.95
N GLN A 435 -14.81 -19.87 -1.94
CA GLN A 435 -15.10 -21.30 -1.83
C GLN A 435 -13.90 -22.15 -2.24
N ASP A 436 -13.69 -23.25 -1.51
CA ASP A 436 -12.78 -24.32 -1.91
C ASP A 436 -13.32 -25.07 -3.13
N LYS A 437 -12.67 -24.92 -4.28
CA LYS A 437 -13.06 -25.60 -5.53
C LYS A 437 -12.39 -26.96 -5.71
N ASP A 438 -11.38 -27.28 -4.92
CA ASP A 438 -10.69 -28.57 -4.98
C ASP A 438 -11.42 -29.61 -4.09
N HIS A 439 -12.15 -29.15 -3.06
CA HIS A 439 -12.98 -29.99 -2.19
C HIS A 439 -14.42 -29.46 -1.99
N PRO A 440 -15.32 -29.56 -2.99
CA PRO A 440 -16.67 -29.02 -2.92
C PRO A 440 -17.63 -29.69 -1.90
N GLU A 441 -17.23 -30.81 -1.27
CA GLU A 441 -18.13 -31.64 -0.44
C GLU A 441 -18.20 -31.26 1.06
N SER A 442 -17.45 -30.27 1.55
CA SER A 442 -17.41 -29.99 3.00
C SER A 442 -18.60 -29.17 3.54
N ILE A 443 -19.46 -28.59 2.69
CA ILE A 443 -20.55 -27.69 3.12
C ILE A 443 -21.93 -28.38 3.14
N ALA A 444 -22.08 -29.59 2.59
CA ALA A 444 -23.38 -30.29 2.51
C ALA A 444 -23.74 -31.19 3.72
N LYS A 445 -22.96 -31.18 4.83
CA LYS A 445 -23.19 -32.10 5.96
C LYS A 445 -23.72 -31.49 7.27
N ASN A 446 -24.04 -30.19 7.31
CA ASN A 446 -24.65 -29.58 8.50
C ASN A 446 -26.15 -29.26 8.38
N SER A 447 -26.84 -29.72 7.33
CA SER A 447 -28.27 -29.48 7.13
C SER A 447 -29.16 -30.73 7.15
N ASN A 448 -28.69 -31.88 7.68
CA ASN A 448 -29.55 -33.03 7.93
C ASN A 448 -29.04 -33.87 9.12
N GLY A 449 -29.39 -33.44 10.32
CA GLY A 449 -29.19 -34.19 11.57
C GLY A 449 -30.44 -34.13 12.43
N SER A 450 -31.46 -34.89 12.05
CA SER A 450 -32.62 -35.15 12.90
C SER A 450 -32.20 -35.99 14.12
N GLN A 451 -32.08 -35.36 15.29
CA GLN A 451 -32.15 -36.05 16.57
C GLN A 451 -33.08 -35.29 17.52
N GLN A 452 -34.20 -35.94 17.83
CA GLN A 452 -35.09 -35.61 18.93
C GLN A 452 -34.35 -35.76 20.26
N VAL A 453 -34.23 -34.69 21.04
CA VAL A 453 -34.09 -34.78 22.51
C VAL A 453 -34.85 -33.63 23.18
N SER A 454 -35.83 -34.03 23.99
CA SER A 454 -36.59 -33.39 25.07
C SER A 454 -36.51 -31.88 25.31
N THR A 455 -37.71 -31.29 25.32
CA THR A 455 -38.13 -30.05 25.97
C THR A 455 -37.67 -29.91 27.42
N GLU A 456 -36.92 -28.84 27.73
CA GLU A 456 -36.95 -28.19 29.05
C GLU A 456 -36.59 -26.70 28.94
N ASN A 457 -37.38 -25.88 29.64
CA ASN A 457 -37.45 -24.41 29.59
C ASN A 457 -36.11 -23.70 29.85
N ARG A 458 -35.65 -22.88 28.89
CA ARG A 458 -34.83 -21.70 29.15
C ARG A 458 -35.28 -20.51 28.30
N LYS A 459 -35.54 -19.39 28.98
CA LYS A 459 -36.10 -18.13 28.48
C LYS A 459 -35.30 -17.58 27.29
N ILE A 460 -36.02 -17.22 26.23
CA ILE A 460 -35.56 -16.44 25.09
C ILE A 460 -35.51 -14.96 25.50
N PRO A 461 -34.38 -14.25 25.38
CA PRO A 461 -34.40 -12.80 25.26
C PRO A 461 -34.77 -12.44 23.82
N ASP A 462 -35.77 -11.58 23.71
CA ASP A 462 -36.36 -11.04 22.50
C ASP A 462 -35.30 -10.30 21.65
N PHE A 463 -34.87 -10.89 20.54
CA PHE A 463 -34.13 -10.18 19.50
C PHE A 463 -35.15 -9.55 18.56
N GLY A 464 -35.34 -8.24 18.72
CA GLY A 464 -36.11 -7.42 17.81
C GLY A 464 -35.69 -7.69 16.36
N SER A 465 -36.68 -8.08 15.56
CA SER A 465 -36.73 -8.08 14.09
C SER A 465 -35.65 -7.22 13.43
N SER A 466 -34.52 -7.83 13.05
CA SER A 466 -33.55 -7.21 12.15
C SER A 466 -34.06 -7.31 10.72
N THR A 467 -34.38 -6.16 10.15
CA THR A 467 -34.64 -6.00 8.72
C THR A 467 -33.43 -6.52 7.94
N PRO A 468 -33.61 -7.35 6.90
CA PRO A 468 -32.48 -7.96 6.21
C PRO A 468 -31.63 -6.92 5.46
N GLY A 469 -30.30 -7.02 5.59
CA GLY A 469 -29.30 -6.01 5.20
C GLY A 469 -29.33 -5.52 3.75
N TRP A 470 -29.93 -6.28 2.82
CA TRP A 470 -30.11 -5.86 1.41
C TRP A 470 -31.02 -4.64 1.22
N LEU A 471 -31.80 -4.25 2.24
CA LEU A 471 -32.59 -3.01 2.21
C LEU A 471 -31.72 -1.74 2.18
N LYS A 472 -30.43 -1.84 2.54
CA LYS A 472 -29.47 -0.72 2.47
C LYS A 472 -28.83 -0.55 1.08
N GLY A 473 -28.99 -1.50 0.15
CA GLY A 473 -28.31 -1.51 -1.14
C GLY A 473 -26.96 -2.25 -1.10
N PRO A 474 -26.31 -2.49 -2.26
CA PRO A 474 -25.03 -3.20 -2.32
C PRO A 474 -23.91 -2.40 -1.63
N GLU A 475 -23.07 -3.07 -0.83
CA GLU A 475 -21.91 -2.45 -0.18
C GLU A 475 -20.70 -2.37 -1.14
N GLU A 476 -20.07 -1.21 -1.21
CA GLU A 476 -18.81 -0.98 -1.92
C GLU A 476 -17.61 -1.08 -0.97
N LEU A 477 -16.81 -2.13 -1.13
CA LEU A 477 -15.53 -2.32 -0.46
C LEU A 477 -14.43 -1.62 -1.26
N VAL A 478 -13.86 -0.57 -0.71
CA VAL A 478 -12.84 0.23 -1.37
C VAL A 478 -11.44 -0.20 -0.95
N VAL A 479 -10.61 -0.50 -1.94
CA VAL A 479 -9.16 -0.65 -1.80
C VAL A 479 -8.51 0.67 -2.23
N ALA A 480 -7.94 1.38 -1.26
CA ALA A 480 -7.19 2.60 -1.49
C ALA A 480 -5.84 2.25 -2.15
N VAL A 481 -5.67 2.61 -3.42
CA VAL A 481 -4.45 2.30 -4.18
C VAL A 481 -3.53 3.51 -4.32
N ASN A 482 -2.24 3.27 -4.15
CA ASN A 482 -1.18 4.26 -4.35
C ASN A 482 0.07 3.60 -4.95
N GLY A 483 0.93 4.37 -5.61
CA GLY A 483 2.19 3.90 -6.17
C GLY A 483 2.29 4.07 -7.68
N GLY A 484 3.51 4.35 -8.14
CA GLY A 484 3.75 4.76 -9.52
C GLY A 484 3.40 3.72 -10.59
N VAL A 485 3.40 2.41 -10.27
CA VAL A 485 3.01 1.38 -11.24
C VAL A 485 1.50 1.40 -11.43
N ILE A 486 0.72 1.29 -10.34
CA ILE A 486 -0.74 1.24 -10.45
C ILE A 486 -1.36 2.55 -10.93
N GLN A 487 -0.72 3.70 -10.64
CA GLN A 487 -1.22 5.02 -11.05
C GLN A 487 -0.80 5.45 -12.46
N HIS A 488 0.37 5.00 -12.96
CA HIS A 488 0.95 5.56 -14.18
C HIS A 488 1.30 4.54 -15.26
N TYR A 489 1.30 3.24 -14.97
CA TYR A 489 1.48 2.25 -16.01
C TYR A 489 0.18 2.09 -16.81
N PRO A 490 0.20 2.20 -18.16
CA PRO A 490 -1.02 2.22 -18.98
C PRO A 490 -1.97 1.06 -18.67
N HIS A 491 -3.20 1.41 -18.31
CA HIS A 491 -4.30 0.48 -18.04
C HIS A 491 -4.06 -0.53 -16.90
N TYR A 492 -3.05 -0.33 -16.06
CA TYR A 492 -2.67 -1.31 -15.04
C TYR A 492 -3.77 -1.47 -13.99
N LYS A 493 -4.23 -0.38 -13.37
CA LYS A 493 -5.33 -0.40 -12.39
C LYS A 493 -6.60 -1.03 -12.95
N GLU A 494 -6.99 -0.68 -14.18
CA GLU A 494 -8.17 -1.26 -14.84
C GLU A 494 -7.99 -2.75 -15.09
N THR A 495 -6.77 -3.20 -15.39
CA THR A 495 -6.47 -4.62 -15.57
C THR A 495 -6.52 -5.38 -14.25
N VAL A 496 -5.99 -4.81 -13.15
CA VAL A 496 -6.14 -5.37 -11.79
C VAL A 496 -7.62 -5.46 -11.43
N GLN A 497 -8.39 -4.38 -11.62
CA GLN A 497 -9.84 -4.37 -11.34
C GLN A 497 -10.57 -5.47 -12.11
N ARG A 498 -10.29 -5.65 -13.41
CA ARG A 498 -10.89 -6.73 -14.21
C ARG A 498 -10.59 -8.11 -13.63
N TYR A 499 -9.37 -8.36 -13.14
CA TYR A 499 -9.05 -9.63 -12.49
C TYR A 499 -9.77 -9.78 -11.14
N VAL A 500 -9.84 -8.73 -10.32
CA VAL A 500 -10.60 -8.71 -9.06
C VAL A 500 -12.07 -9.06 -9.32
N ASP A 501 -12.72 -8.38 -10.27
CA ASP A 501 -14.12 -8.62 -10.62
C ASP A 501 -14.36 -10.08 -11.03
N ARG A 502 -13.49 -10.61 -11.90
CA ARG A 502 -13.60 -12.01 -12.36
C ARG A 502 -13.43 -13.00 -11.22
N LEU A 503 -12.52 -12.74 -10.28
CA LEU A 503 -12.30 -13.59 -9.11
C LEU A 503 -13.50 -13.58 -8.18
N VAL A 504 -14.06 -12.39 -7.88
CA VAL A 504 -15.27 -12.24 -7.04
C VAL A 504 -16.48 -12.89 -7.68
N ILE A 505 -16.73 -12.67 -8.99
CA ILE A 505 -17.81 -13.34 -9.73
C ILE A 505 -17.67 -14.87 -9.63
N SER A 506 -16.45 -15.38 -9.64
CA SER A 506 -16.18 -16.81 -9.56
C SER A 506 -16.35 -17.40 -8.16
N ALA A 507 -16.32 -16.56 -7.13
CA ALA A 507 -16.59 -16.95 -5.75
C ALA A 507 -18.09 -17.14 -5.48
N GLY A 508 -18.94 -16.56 -6.34
CA GLY A 508 -20.39 -16.55 -6.19
C GLY A 508 -20.91 -15.29 -5.49
N PRO A 509 -22.24 -15.21 -5.27
CA PRO A 509 -22.86 -14.07 -4.62
C PRO A 509 -22.27 -13.82 -3.23
N GLN A 510 -21.85 -12.58 -2.98
CA GLN A 510 -21.34 -12.15 -1.68
C GLN A 510 -22.50 -11.70 -0.77
N SER A 511 -22.33 -11.83 0.54
CA SER A 511 -23.26 -11.27 1.51
C SER A 511 -23.46 -9.78 1.25
N GLU A 512 -24.69 -9.29 1.41
CA GLU A 512 -25.05 -7.87 1.23
C GLU A 512 -24.69 -7.27 -0.15
N GLY A 513 -24.44 -8.12 -1.16
CA GLY A 513 -24.10 -7.66 -2.52
C GLY A 513 -22.73 -6.98 -2.62
N LYS A 514 -21.80 -7.29 -1.69
CA LYS A 514 -20.47 -6.68 -1.63
C LYS A 514 -19.72 -6.75 -2.96
N SER A 515 -19.16 -5.61 -3.35
CA SER A 515 -18.32 -5.45 -4.55
C SER A 515 -17.01 -4.74 -4.18
N ILE A 516 -15.91 -5.06 -4.87
CA ILE A 516 -14.59 -4.49 -4.58
C ILE A 516 -14.22 -3.45 -5.63
N PHE A 517 -13.80 -2.26 -5.19
CA PHE A 517 -13.37 -1.18 -6.08
C PHE A 517 -11.99 -0.65 -5.70
N LEU A 518 -11.09 -0.61 -6.69
CA LEU A 518 -9.80 0.08 -6.57
C LEU A 518 -10.01 1.58 -6.77
N ARG A 519 -9.71 2.39 -5.75
CA ARG A 519 -9.80 3.85 -5.84
C ARG A 519 -8.46 4.49 -5.52
N GLU A 520 -8.04 5.41 -6.37
CA GLU A 520 -6.75 6.08 -6.21
C GLU A 520 -6.77 7.01 -4.99
N ALA A 521 -5.79 6.84 -4.12
CA ALA A 521 -5.45 7.76 -3.06
C ALA A 521 -4.21 8.54 -3.50
N SER A 522 -4.38 9.42 -4.49
CA SER A 522 -3.31 10.30 -4.97
C SER A 522 -2.79 11.16 -3.82
N ASP A 523 -1.49 11.04 -3.54
CA ASP A 523 -0.82 11.62 -2.35
C ASP A 523 -1.27 11.03 -1.01
N GLY A 524 -1.81 9.81 -1.00
CA GLY A 524 -2.31 9.13 0.20
C GLY A 524 -1.24 8.95 1.28
N GLY A 525 0.03 8.84 0.90
CA GLY A 525 1.15 8.81 1.84
C GLY A 525 1.27 10.09 2.68
N ILE A 526 1.24 11.26 2.03
CA ILE A 526 1.42 12.56 2.72
C ILE A 526 0.12 13.08 3.34
N ILE A 527 -1.03 12.97 2.65
CA ILE A 527 -2.33 13.33 3.23
C ILE A 527 -2.63 12.41 4.42
N GLY A 528 -2.48 11.11 4.22
CA GLY A 528 -2.88 10.11 5.21
C GLY A 528 -2.14 10.25 6.52
N VAL A 529 -0.86 10.63 6.48
CA VAL A 529 -0.11 10.85 7.70
C VAL A 529 -0.48 12.16 8.41
N GLY A 530 -0.85 13.21 7.67
CA GLY A 530 -1.44 14.41 8.25
C GLY A 530 -2.79 14.13 8.92
N VAL A 531 -3.64 13.34 8.26
CA VAL A 531 -4.92 12.85 8.81
C VAL A 531 -4.68 12.04 10.10
N LEU A 532 -3.79 11.05 10.07
CA LEU A 532 -3.48 10.23 11.25
C LEU A 532 -2.89 11.07 12.39
N ALA A 533 -2.07 12.08 12.09
CA ALA A 533 -1.57 13.01 13.10
C ALA A 533 -2.73 13.76 13.78
N GLY A 534 -3.75 14.16 13.02
CA GLY A 534 -4.98 14.75 13.56
C GLY A 534 -5.83 13.77 14.37
N THR A 535 -6.00 12.55 13.88
CA THR A 535 -6.74 11.49 14.58
C THR A 535 -6.09 11.16 15.94
N VAL A 536 -4.75 11.14 16.02
CA VAL A 536 -4.03 10.90 17.27
C VAL A 536 -3.99 12.15 18.17
N ALA A 537 -3.83 13.35 17.61
CA ALA A 537 -3.74 14.57 18.41
C ALA A 537 -5.09 15.04 18.96
N GLY A 538 -6.19 14.63 18.35
CA GLY A 538 -7.55 14.97 18.77
C GLY A 538 -8.11 14.12 19.90
N ASP A 539 -7.26 13.40 20.68
CA ASP A 539 -7.59 12.51 21.80
C ASP A 539 -9.10 12.45 22.13
N ILE A 540 -9.74 11.46 21.51
CA ILE A 540 -10.83 10.60 21.97
C ILE A 540 -11.39 10.96 23.37
N ASP A 541 -12.05 12.10 23.49
CA ASP A 541 -12.99 12.42 24.59
C ASP A 541 -14.39 12.79 24.05
N GLY A 542 -14.57 12.80 22.72
CA GLY A 542 -15.79 13.36 22.09
C GLY A 542 -16.47 12.51 21.02
N ILE A 543 -15.91 11.36 20.60
CA ILE A 543 -16.50 10.56 19.50
C ILE A 543 -16.84 9.17 20.04
N ILE A 544 -17.87 9.15 20.87
CA ILE A 544 -18.56 7.94 21.30
C ILE A 544 -19.07 7.21 20.05
N GLY A 545 -18.79 5.90 20.00
CA GLY A 545 -19.60 4.82 19.46
C GLY A 545 -20.30 5.04 18.13
N SER A 546 -20.10 4.10 17.21
CA SER A 546 -20.89 3.85 16.01
C SER A 546 -22.09 4.80 15.83
N THR A 547 -22.01 5.69 14.86
CA THR A 547 -23.11 6.63 14.54
C THR A 547 -24.41 5.88 14.17
N PHE A 548 -24.33 4.56 13.94
CA PHE A 548 -25.45 3.66 13.75
C PHE A 548 -26.24 3.32 15.01
N GLU A 549 -25.65 3.28 16.21
CA GLU A 549 -26.40 2.94 17.44
C GLU A 549 -27.18 4.16 17.99
N ARG A 550 -26.63 5.37 17.83
CA ARG A 550 -27.27 6.61 18.30
C ARG A 550 -28.47 7.05 17.48
N GLU A 551 -28.47 6.81 16.16
CA GLU A 551 -29.64 7.11 15.33
C GLU A 551 -30.81 6.18 15.69
N THR A 552 -30.55 4.91 15.99
CA THR A 552 -31.57 3.98 16.48
C THR A 552 -32.08 4.31 17.89
N GLU A 553 -31.23 4.81 18.80
CA GLU A 553 -31.68 5.24 20.13
C GLU A 553 -32.46 6.56 20.08
N ALA A 554 -32.06 7.51 19.23
CA ALA A 554 -32.77 8.78 19.05
C ALA A 554 -34.13 8.61 18.35
N GLU A 555 -34.25 7.70 17.38
CA GLU A 555 -35.53 7.36 16.75
C GLU A 555 -36.45 6.53 17.66
N ALA A 556 -35.88 5.71 18.56
CA ALA A 556 -36.66 4.98 19.57
C ALA A 556 -37.24 5.94 20.62
N ASP A 557 -36.47 6.93 21.09
CA ASP A 557 -36.93 7.91 22.09
C ASP A 557 -37.93 8.93 21.53
N ALA A 558 -37.87 9.23 20.23
CA ALA A 558 -38.87 10.07 19.56
C ALA A 558 -40.23 9.37 19.42
N ASN A 559 -40.23 8.07 19.09
CA ASN A 559 -41.46 7.28 18.96
C ASN A 559 -42.17 7.02 20.29
N VAL A 560 -41.42 6.91 21.41
CA VAL A 560 -42.02 6.74 22.75
C VAL A 560 -42.70 8.02 23.24
N LYS A 561 -42.19 9.20 22.87
CA LYS A 561 -42.82 10.49 23.23
C LYS A 561 -44.05 10.81 22.39
N GLU A 562 -44.13 10.32 21.15
CA GLU A 562 -45.32 10.53 20.30
C GLU A 562 -46.49 9.63 20.70
N LEU A 563 -46.22 8.42 21.22
CA LEU A 563 -47.25 7.52 21.76
C LEU A 563 -47.76 7.95 23.15
N ALA A 564 -46.93 8.57 23.98
CA ALA A 564 -47.34 9.09 25.30
C ALA A 564 -48.12 10.42 25.25
N GLY A 565 -48.14 11.11 24.11
CA GLY A 565 -48.85 12.39 23.91
C GLY A 565 -50.30 12.27 23.40
N SER A 566 -50.83 11.05 23.26
CA SER A 566 -52.15 10.79 22.66
C SER A 566 -53.21 10.22 23.63
N GLU A 567 -52.90 10.19 24.94
CA GLU A 567 -53.89 10.00 26.01
C GLU A 567 -53.92 11.22 26.95
N GLN A 568 -54.55 12.30 26.50
CA GLN A 568 -55.16 13.31 27.38
C GLN A 568 -56.29 14.07 26.68
#